data_AF-A0A645GF95-F1
#
_entry.id   AF-A0A645GF95-F1
#
_cell.length_a   1.000
_cell.length_b   1.000
_cell.length_c   1.000
_cell.angle_alpha   90.00
_cell.angle_beta   90.00
_cell.angle_gamma   90.00
#
_symmetry.space_group_name_H-M   'P 1'
#
loop_
_entity.id
_entity.type
_entity.pdbx_description
1 polymer ?
#
loop_
_entity_poly.entity_id
_entity_poly.type
_entity_poly.pdbx_seq_one_letter_code
_entity_poly.pdbx_strand_id
1 'polypeptide(L)'
;MYFKSKEELFGALQQQAAGDSELAQLKLLGKLPLPAKQKLHQLSGYVLHRLKKDEHFAGAVALHTQMVLAQGDGGQPGDVYESELYLETAKIIAQAQREGTAVAGSPLKLADYYWGVVYLYALKKLFITRYEALTQQDLERTVLRGQ
;
A
#
# COMPACT_ATOMS: atom_id res chain seq x y z
N MET A 1 8.81 -12.40 -25.17
CA MET A 1 9.64 -12.65 -23.96
C MET A 1 9.31 -14.06 -23.48
N TYR A 2 10.32 -14.92 -23.27
CA TYR A 2 10.14 -16.27 -22.74
C TYR A 2 10.93 -16.36 -21.43
N PHE A 3 10.27 -16.72 -20.34
CA PHE A 3 10.87 -16.92 -19.02
C PHE A 3 11.11 -18.42 -18.79
N LYS A 4 12.25 -18.78 -18.20
CA LYS A 4 12.68 -20.17 -18.00
C LYS A 4 12.07 -20.81 -16.78
N SER A 5 11.58 -20.02 -15.81
CA SER A 5 10.84 -20.54 -14.66
C SER A 5 9.77 -19.56 -14.18
N LYS A 6 8.88 -20.07 -13.32
CA LYS A 6 7.86 -19.26 -12.64
C LYS A 6 8.55 -18.14 -11.84
N GLU A 7 9.61 -18.48 -11.11
CA GLU A 7 10.40 -17.56 -10.30
C GLU A 7 11.06 -16.45 -11.14
N GLU A 8 11.56 -16.78 -12.34
CA GLU A 8 12.14 -15.78 -13.25
C GLU A 8 11.07 -14.83 -13.82
N LEU A 9 9.88 -15.36 -14.15
CA LEU A 9 8.73 -14.53 -14.52
C LEU A 9 8.31 -13.63 -13.35
N PHE A 10 8.25 -14.16 -12.13
CA PHE A 10 7.93 -13.37 -10.93
C PHE A 10 8.98 -12.30 -10.63
N GLY A 11 10.27 -12.61 -10.79
CA GLY A 11 11.35 -11.63 -10.62
C GLY A 11 11.34 -10.54 -11.69
N ALA A 12 11.01 -10.87 -12.95
CA ALA A 12 10.85 -9.89 -14.01
C ALA A 12 9.61 -9.02 -13.81
N LEU A 13 8.50 -9.62 -13.40
CA LEU A 13 7.31 -8.87 -12.97
C LEU A 13 7.61 -7.98 -11.77
N GLN A 14 8.46 -8.42 -10.83
CA GLN A 14 8.91 -7.62 -9.70
C GLN A 14 9.71 -6.40 -10.16
N GLN A 15 10.64 -6.52 -11.10
CA GLN A 15 11.38 -5.36 -11.62
C GLN A 15 10.48 -4.36 -12.36
N GLN A 16 9.42 -4.87 -13.01
CA GLN A 16 8.47 -4.02 -13.73
C GLN A 16 7.40 -3.41 -12.80
N ALA A 17 7.04 -4.10 -11.72
CA ALA A 17 6.08 -3.66 -10.70
C ALA A 17 6.75 -2.93 -9.53
N ALA A 18 8.07 -3.01 -9.38
CA ALA A 18 8.87 -2.23 -8.45
C ALA A 18 8.79 -0.78 -8.89
N GLY A 19 7.76 -0.13 -8.37
CA GLY A 19 7.50 1.29 -8.50
C GLY A 19 8.56 2.11 -7.79
N ASP A 20 9.71 2.27 -8.44
CA ASP A 20 10.69 3.30 -8.09
C ASP A 20 10.01 4.68 -8.03
N SER A 21 8.92 4.87 -8.79
CA SER A 21 8.15 6.12 -8.80
C SER A 21 7.22 6.27 -7.59
N GLU A 22 6.51 5.21 -7.20
CA GLU A 22 5.49 5.22 -6.14
C GLU A 22 6.14 5.35 -4.76
N LEU A 23 7.20 4.57 -4.51
CA LEU A 23 7.95 4.65 -3.25
C LEU A 23 8.67 5.99 -3.12
N ALA A 24 9.21 6.52 -4.23
CA ALA A 24 9.81 7.86 -4.24
C ALA A 24 8.78 8.94 -3.91
N GLN A 25 7.57 8.88 -4.47
CA GLN A 25 6.48 9.81 -4.16
C GLN A 25 6.06 9.73 -2.69
N LEU A 26 5.95 8.52 -2.12
CA LEU A 26 5.64 8.35 -0.70
C LEU A 26 6.74 8.92 0.20
N LYS A 27 8.03 8.66 -0.12
CA LYS A 27 9.17 9.23 0.61
C LYS A 27 9.20 10.76 0.55
N LEU A 28 8.88 11.34 -0.62
CA LEU A 28 8.76 12.79 -0.77
C LEU A 28 7.63 13.33 0.12
N LEU A 29 6.44 12.72 0.05
CA LEU A 29 5.29 13.09 0.87
C LEU A 29 5.61 13.03 2.38
N GLY A 30 6.34 12.00 2.81
CA GLY A 30 6.81 11.85 4.19
C GLY A 30 7.68 13.01 4.66
N LYS A 31 8.53 13.56 3.79
CA LYS A 31 9.46 14.67 4.08
C LYS A 31 8.83 16.06 4.04
N LEU A 32 7.64 16.22 3.46
CA LEU A 32 6.99 17.53 3.39
C LEU A 32 6.61 18.04 4.80
N PRO A 33 6.73 19.36 5.08
CA PRO A 33 6.34 19.96 6.35
C PRO A 33 4.81 20.17 6.42
N LEU A 34 4.04 19.11 6.17
CA LEU A 34 2.58 19.11 6.20
C LEU A 34 2.07 18.31 7.42
N PRO A 35 0.87 18.64 7.94
CA PRO A 35 0.18 17.79 8.89
C PRO A 35 0.01 16.37 8.35
N ALA A 36 0.21 15.36 9.20
CA ALA A 36 0.14 13.97 8.76
C ALA A 36 -1.25 13.56 8.26
N LYS A 37 -2.31 14.17 8.82
CA LYS A 37 -3.68 14.03 8.30
C LYS A 37 -3.78 14.42 6.83
N GLN A 38 -3.14 15.53 6.43
CA GLN A 38 -3.11 15.99 5.04
C GLN A 38 -2.27 15.08 4.16
N LYS A 39 -1.14 14.55 4.68
CA LYS A 39 -0.33 13.56 3.96
C LYS A 39 -1.14 12.29 3.68
N LEU A 40 -1.83 11.74 4.69
CA LEU A 40 -2.67 10.55 4.55
C LEU A 40 -3.85 10.79 3.60
N HIS A 41 -4.42 12.00 3.62
CA HIS A 41 -5.45 12.40 2.66
C HIS A 41 -4.91 12.39 1.22
N GLN A 42 -3.77 13.03 0.97
CA GLN A 42 -3.15 13.04 -0.36
C GLN A 42 -2.76 11.64 -0.83
N LEU A 43 -2.20 10.81 0.06
CA LEU A 43 -1.87 9.41 -0.23
C LEU A 43 -3.12 8.61 -0.60
N SER A 44 -4.19 8.73 0.19
CA SER A 44 -5.44 8.01 -0.04
C SER A 44 -6.08 8.40 -1.37
N GLY A 45 -6.13 9.71 -1.67
CA GLY A 45 -6.64 10.21 -2.94
C GLY A 45 -5.83 9.70 -4.14
N TYR A 46 -4.50 9.73 -4.03
CA TYR A 46 -3.60 9.21 -5.07
C TYR A 46 -3.81 7.71 -5.32
N VAL A 47 -3.76 6.90 -4.25
CA VAL A 47 -3.92 5.44 -4.34
C VAL A 47 -5.27 5.07 -4.96
N LEU A 48 -6.35 5.71 -4.52
CA LEU A 48 -7.69 5.45 -5.06
C LEU A 48 -7.82 5.88 -6.53
N HIS A 49 -7.25 7.02 -6.90
CA HIS A 49 -7.25 7.48 -8.27
C HIS A 49 -6.56 6.45 -9.19
N ARG A 50 -5.36 5.99 -8.79
CA ARG A 50 -4.61 4.96 -9.52
C ARG A 50 -5.37 3.64 -9.56
N LEU A 51 -5.84 3.11 -8.44
CA LEU A 51 -6.64 1.87 -8.41
C LEU A 51 -7.86 1.92 -9.34
N LYS A 52 -8.52 3.08 -9.44
CA LYS A 52 -9.69 3.24 -10.30
C LYS A 52 -9.34 3.27 -11.78
N LYS A 53 -8.23 3.92 -12.16
CA LYS A 53 -7.90 4.30 -13.54
C LYS A 53 -6.83 3.44 -14.19
N ASP A 54 -6.02 2.75 -13.41
CA ASP A 54 -4.82 2.05 -13.85
C ASP A 54 -4.86 0.59 -13.39
N GLU A 55 -5.16 -0.30 -14.34
CA GLU A 55 -5.22 -1.74 -14.09
C GLU A 55 -3.83 -2.33 -13.81
N HIS A 56 -2.77 -1.76 -14.39
CA HIS A 56 -1.39 -2.15 -14.11
C HIS A 56 -1.03 -1.82 -12.66
N PHE A 57 -1.46 -0.66 -12.15
CA PHE A 57 -1.28 -0.32 -10.74
C PHE A 57 -1.99 -1.33 -9.81
N ALA A 58 -3.24 -1.71 -10.12
CA ALA A 58 -3.94 -2.73 -9.34
C ALA A 58 -3.21 -4.08 -9.37
N GLY A 59 -2.73 -4.50 -10.54
CA GLY A 59 -1.89 -5.68 -10.70
C GLY A 59 -0.59 -5.60 -9.88
N ALA A 60 0.09 -4.47 -9.93
CA ALA A 60 1.34 -4.24 -9.19
C ALA A 60 1.13 -4.29 -7.67
N VAL A 61 0.07 -3.67 -7.14
CA VAL A 61 -0.29 -3.77 -5.72
C VAL A 61 -0.55 -5.23 -5.34
N ALA A 62 -1.37 -5.95 -6.12
CA ALA A 62 -1.72 -7.33 -5.80
C ALA A 62 -0.50 -8.24 -5.81
N LEU A 63 0.36 -8.13 -6.84
CA LEU A 63 1.59 -8.89 -6.96
C LEU A 63 2.58 -8.54 -5.85
N HIS A 64 2.82 -7.25 -5.58
CA HIS A 64 3.74 -6.83 -4.52
C HIS A 64 3.32 -7.37 -3.16
N THR A 65 2.04 -7.23 -2.78
CA THR A 65 1.55 -7.76 -1.50
C THR A 65 1.69 -9.28 -1.43
N GLN A 66 1.34 -10.01 -2.50
CA GLN A 66 1.50 -11.47 -2.53
C GLN A 66 2.96 -11.90 -2.44
N MET A 67 3.87 -11.16 -3.07
CA MET A 67 5.31 -11.40 -2.97
C MET A 67 5.81 -11.18 -1.54
N VAL A 68 5.42 -10.08 -0.91
CA VAL A 68 5.79 -9.80 0.49
C VAL A 68 5.26 -10.90 1.42
N LEU A 69 4.02 -11.36 1.22
CA LEU A 69 3.46 -12.47 2.00
C LEU A 69 4.18 -13.81 1.74
N ALA A 70 4.69 -14.02 0.52
CA ALA A 70 5.39 -15.24 0.11
C ALA A 70 6.90 -15.24 0.44
N GLN A 71 7.52 -14.08 0.68
CA GLN A 71 8.96 -13.92 0.93
C GLN A 71 9.37 -14.33 2.34
N GLY A 72 9.17 -15.59 2.74
CA GLY A 72 9.98 -16.16 3.82
C GLY A 72 10.90 -17.24 3.28
N ASP A 73 12.10 -17.29 3.83
CA ASP A 73 13.13 -18.22 3.41
C ASP A 73 12.66 -19.67 3.66
N GLY A 74 12.80 -20.54 2.65
CA GLY A 74 12.51 -21.98 2.80
C GLY A 74 11.04 -22.38 3.04
N GLY A 75 10.05 -21.55 2.66
CA GLY A 75 8.63 -21.86 2.86
C GLY A 75 8.03 -21.31 4.16
N GLN A 76 8.74 -20.39 4.83
CA GLN A 76 8.17 -19.55 5.88
C GLN A 76 7.40 -18.36 5.24
N PRO A 77 6.40 -17.77 5.90
CA PRO A 77 5.84 -16.48 5.49
C PRO A 77 6.87 -15.36 5.64
N GLY A 78 6.85 -14.37 4.75
CA GLY A 78 7.72 -13.19 4.85
C GLY A 78 7.27 -12.19 5.91
N ASP A 79 8.22 -11.38 6.39
CA ASP A 79 7.89 -10.26 7.26
C ASP A 79 7.50 -9.05 6.43
N VAL A 80 6.19 -8.76 6.39
CA VAL A 80 5.62 -7.57 5.73
C VAL A 80 6.26 -6.28 6.21
N TYR A 81 6.82 -6.27 7.42
CA TYR A 81 7.46 -5.10 8.02
C TYR A 81 8.87 -4.80 7.49
N GLU A 82 9.43 -5.64 6.62
CA GLU A 82 10.66 -5.30 5.87
C GLU A 82 10.37 -4.45 4.62
N SER A 83 9.10 -4.34 4.19
CA SER A 83 8.73 -3.52 3.05
C SER A 83 8.84 -2.02 3.35
N GLU A 84 9.68 -1.32 2.58
CA GLU A 84 9.86 0.13 2.70
C GLU A 84 8.54 0.91 2.55
N LEU A 85 7.59 0.41 1.75
CA LEU A 85 6.28 1.02 1.58
C LEU A 85 5.52 1.10 2.91
N TYR A 86 5.53 0.00 3.67
CA TYR A 86 4.84 -0.11 4.96
C TYR A 86 5.57 0.72 6.01
N LEU A 87 6.91 0.70 6.02
CA LEU A 87 7.72 1.50 6.92
C LEU A 87 7.51 3.01 6.73
N GLU A 88 7.51 3.50 5.49
CA GLU A 88 7.28 4.92 5.19
C GLU A 88 5.85 5.35 5.53
N THR A 89 4.86 4.50 5.27
CA THR A 89 3.46 4.76 5.67
C THR A 89 3.33 4.81 7.19
N ALA A 90 3.99 3.89 7.91
CA ALA A 90 4.00 3.84 9.37
C ALA A 90 4.63 5.10 9.99
N LYS A 91 5.65 5.69 9.36
CA LYS A 91 6.24 6.98 9.81
C LYS A 91 5.23 8.12 9.75
N ILE A 92 4.43 8.20 8.68
CA ILE A 92 3.37 9.19 8.54
C ILE A 92 2.27 8.94 9.59
N ILE A 93 1.88 7.68 9.83
CA ILE A 93 0.91 7.33 10.87
C ILE A 93 1.42 7.70 12.27
N ALA A 94 2.69 7.43 12.57
CA ALA A 94 3.30 7.81 13.84
C ALA A 94 3.35 9.33 14.02
N GLN A 95 3.55 10.09 12.94
CA GLN A 95 3.38 11.55 12.96
C GLN A 95 1.93 11.93 13.30
N ALA A 96 0.94 11.32 12.63
CA ALA A 96 -0.48 11.59 12.89
C ALA A 96 -0.91 11.25 14.32
N GLN A 97 -0.33 10.22 14.94
CA GLN A 97 -0.58 9.87 16.33
C GLN A 97 -0.03 10.93 17.30
N ARG A 98 1.18 11.44 17.04
CA ARG A 98 1.76 12.56 17.80
C ARG A 98 0.94 13.85 17.65
N GLU A 99 0.37 14.07 16.48
CA GLU A 99 -0.56 15.18 16.19
C GLU A 99 -1.97 14.96 16.73
N GLY A 100 -2.27 13.78 17.31
CA GLY A 100 -3.60 13.46 17.85
C GLY A 100 -4.69 13.19 16.81
N THR A 101 -4.33 13.03 15.54
CA THR A 101 -5.28 12.84 14.42
C THR A 101 -5.49 11.39 14.01
N ALA A 102 -4.58 10.48 14.38
CA ALA A 102 -4.69 9.04 14.12
C ALA A 102 -5.18 8.24 15.33
N VAL A 103 -5.74 7.06 15.05
CA VAL A 103 -6.16 6.10 16.07
C VAL A 103 -4.96 5.57 16.86
N ALA A 104 -5.18 5.13 18.10
CA ALA A 104 -4.13 4.53 18.91
C ALA A 104 -3.75 3.13 18.41
N GLY A 105 -2.53 2.69 18.70
CA GLY A 105 -2.02 1.36 18.33
C GLY A 105 -0.66 1.41 17.65
N SER A 106 -0.17 0.25 17.20
CA SER A 106 1.11 0.16 16.48
C SER A 106 1.02 0.83 15.10
N PRO A 107 1.89 1.81 14.77
CA PRO A 107 1.91 2.43 13.44
C PRO A 107 2.08 1.43 12.30
N LEU A 108 2.87 0.38 12.52
CA LEU A 108 3.10 -0.67 11.53
C LEU A 108 1.84 -1.50 11.28
N LYS A 109 1.13 -1.86 12.35
CA LYS A 109 -0.15 -2.58 12.24
C LYS A 109 -1.22 -1.74 11.55
N LEU A 110 -1.23 -0.44 11.79
CA LEU A 110 -2.13 0.50 11.12
C LEU A 110 -1.76 0.67 9.63
N ALA A 111 -0.47 0.69 9.29
CA ALA A 111 -0.02 0.66 7.90
C ALA A 111 -0.46 -0.64 7.21
N ASP A 112 -0.38 -1.78 7.89
CA ASP A 112 -0.85 -3.06 7.38
C ASP A 112 -2.36 -3.05 7.11
N TYR A 113 -3.17 -2.50 8.02
CA TYR A 113 -4.60 -2.33 7.78
C TYR A 113 -4.92 -1.44 6.58
N TYR A 114 -4.21 -0.32 6.46
CA TYR A 114 -4.34 0.60 5.34
C TYR A 114 -4.06 -0.12 4.00
N TRP A 115 -2.89 -0.76 3.87
CA TRP A 115 -2.50 -1.45 2.64
C TRP A 115 -3.29 -2.74 2.39
N GLY A 116 -3.77 -3.42 3.44
CA GLY A 116 -4.66 -4.57 3.31
C GLY A 116 -6.01 -4.21 2.68
N VAL A 117 -6.56 -3.03 3.01
CA VAL A 117 -7.75 -2.52 2.33
C VAL A 117 -7.44 -2.18 0.87
N VAL A 118 -6.30 -1.51 0.59
CA VAL A 118 -5.86 -1.22 -0.79
C VAL A 118 -5.72 -2.51 -1.60
N TYR A 119 -5.09 -3.54 -1.03
CA TYR A 119 -4.90 -4.86 -1.64
C TYR A 119 -6.23 -5.53 -1.98
N LEU A 120 -7.19 -5.57 -1.04
CA LEU A 120 -8.51 -6.13 -1.29
C LEU A 120 -9.20 -5.44 -2.47
N TYR A 121 -9.11 -4.11 -2.55
CA TYR A 121 -9.75 -3.36 -3.63
C TYR A 121 -9.01 -3.47 -4.96
N ALA A 122 -7.69 -3.70 -4.95
CA ALA A 122 -6.94 -4.10 -6.14
C ALA A 122 -7.43 -5.46 -6.66
N LEU A 123 -7.62 -6.46 -5.78
CA LEU A 123 -8.18 -7.75 -6.20
C LEU A 123 -9.61 -7.63 -6.73
N LYS A 124 -10.49 -6.88 -6.05
CA LYS A 124 -11.86 -6.64 -6.53
C LYS A 124 -11.85 -6.01 -7.93
N LYS A 125 -10.98 -5.02 -8.17
CA LYS A 125 -10.80 -4.37 -9.47
C LYS A 125 -10.38 -5.36 -10.57
N LEU A 126 -9.52 -6.33 -10.26
CA LEU A 126 -8.99 -7.30 -11.23
C LEU A 126 -9.92 -8.48 -11.50
N PHE A 127 -10.68 -8.94 -10.49
CA PHE A 127 -11.39 -10.22 -10.55
C PHE A 127 -12.92 -10.12 -10.45
N ILE A 128 -13.46 -8.94 -10.12
CA ILE A 128 -14.90 -8.76 -9.88
C ILE A 128 -15.43 -7.60 -10.72
N THR A 129 -16.56 -7.83 -11.40
CA THR A 129 -17.19 -6.84 -12.28
C THR A 129 -18.12 -5.87 -11.56
N ARG A 130 -18.61 -6.23 -10.37
CA ARG A 130 -19.51 -5.41 -9.54
C ARG A 130 -19.15 -5.49 -8.06
N TYR A 131 -18.78 -4.35 -7.51
CA TYR A 131 -18.53 -4.14 -6.08
C TYR A 131 -18.72 -2.67 -5.73
N GLU A 132 -19.05 -2.38 -4.47
CA GLU A 132 -19.10 -1.00 -3.98
C GLU A 132 -17.70 -0.40 -3.96
N ALA A 133 -17.53 0.79 -4.52
CA ALA A 133 -16.22 1.41 -4.66
C ALA A 133 -15.71 1.97 -3.33
N LEU A 134 -14.44 1.72 -3.02
CA LEU A 134 -13.78 2.32 -1.87
C LEU A 134 -13.72 3.84 -2.04
N THR A 135 -14.23 4.59 -1.07
CA THR A 135 -14.05 6.04 -1.02
C THR A 135 -12.78 6.42 -0.27
N GLN A 136 -12.37 7.68 -0.41
CA GLN A 136 -11.20 8.19 0.30
C GLN A 136 -11.40 8.16 1.82
N GLN A 137 -12.59 8.51 2.28
CA GLN A 137 -12.96 8.44 3.68
C GLN A 137 -12.94 7.00 4.22
N ASP A 138 -13.34 6.02 3.41
CA ASP A 138 -13.29 4.61 3.79
C ASP A 138 -11.88 4.06 3.95
N LEU A 139 -10.92 4.60 3.21
CA LEU A 139 -9.52 4.24 3.36
C LEU A 139 -8.89 5.00 4.53
N GLU A 140 -9.17 6.30 4.65
CA GLU A 140 -8.67 7.13 5.74
C GLU A 140 -9.10 6.64 7.13
N ARG A 141 -10.34 6.15 7.29
CA ARG A 141 -10.86 5.64 8.59
C ARG A 141 -10.09 4.44 9.12
N THR A 142 -9.27 3.78 8.31
CA THR A 142 -8.41 2.67 8.76
C THR A 142 -7.32 3.15 9.72
N VAL A 143 -6.97 4.44 9.66
CA VAL A 143 -5.84 5.03 10.40
C VAL A 143 -6.18 6.35 11.09
N LEU A 144 -7.09 7.16 10.54
CA LEU A 144 -7.51 8.44 11.11
C LEU A 144 -8.68 8.26 12.07
N ARG A 145 -8.73 9.09 13.11
CA ARG A 145 -9.91 9.20 13.98
C ARG A 145 -11.06 9.84 13.18
N GLY A 146 -12.26 9.31 13.36
CA GLY A 146 -13.48 9.98 12.92
C GLY A 146 -13.57 11.36 13.58
N GLN A 147 -14.11 12.34 12.86
CA GLN A 147 -14.53 13.60 13.48
C GLN A 147 -15.70 13.35 14.41
#